data_AF-A0A2N0UU94-F1
#
_entry.id   AF-A0A2N0UU94-F1
#
_cell.length_a   1.000
_cell.length_b   1.000
_cell.length_c   1.000
_cell.angle_alpha   90.00
_cell.angle_beta   90.00
_cell.angle_gamma   90.00
#
_symmetry.space_group_name_H-M   'P 1'
#
loop_
_entity.id
_entity.type
_entity.pdbx_description
1 polymer ?
#
loop_
_entity_poly.entity_id
_entity_poly.type
_entity_poly.pdbx_seq_one_letter_code
_entity_poly.pdbx_strand_id
1 'polypeptide(L)' 'MIDYFEWSNEYKNTANNIADVIDRLKSEKRGKSNFSKKELDVKIAKYKIYYNECIHISNLLLGRYYGE' A
#
# COMPACT_ATOMS: atom_id res chain seq x y z
N MET A 1 5.29 14.83 -22.02
CA MET A 1 4.20 13.86 -22.30
C MET A 1 3.79 13.28 -20.97
N ILE A 2 2.50 13.27 -20.65
CA ILE A 2 2.03 12.62 -19.42
C ILE A 2 1.88 11.14 -19.74
N ASP A 3 2.67 10.28 -19.09
CA ASP A 3 2.57 8.83 -19.26
C ASP A 3 1.79 8.23 -18.09
N TYR A 4 0.47 8.17 -18.27
CA TYR A 4 -0.44 7.62 -17.27
C TYR A 4 -0.17 6.14 -16.97
N PHE A 5 0.41 5.39 -17.93
CA PHE A 5 0.74 3.98 -17.73
C PHE A 5 1.96 3.82 -16.84
N GLU A 6 3.03 4.57 -17.10
CA GLU A 6 4.23 4.61 -16.24
C GLU A 6 3.85 4.98 -14.80
N TRP A 7 3.08 6.07 -14.62
CA TRP A 7 2.62 6.49 -13.30
C TRP A 7 1.74 5.45 -12.62
N SER A 8 0.82 4.80 -13.35
CA SER A 8 0.01 3.71 -12.81
C SER A 8 0.88 2.59 -12.25
N ASN A 9 1.95 2.23 -12.97
CA ASN A 9 2.88 1.20 -12.56
C ASN A 9 3.70 1.62 -11.32
N GLU A 10 4.13 2.88 -11.22
CA GLU A 10 4.83 3.41 -10.04
C GLU A 10 3.97 3.31 -8.76
N TYR A 11 2.69 3.69 -8.85
CA TYR A 11 1.76 3.55 -7.72
C TYR A 11 1.50 2.09 -7.36
N LYS A 12 1.41 1.20 -8.36
CA LYS A 12 1.27 -0.24 -8.14
C LYS A 12 2.50 -0.84 -7.45
N ASN A 13 3.70 -0.46 -7.88
CA ASN A 13 4.96 -0.87 -7.25
C ASN A 13 5.06 -0.37 -5.81
N THR A 14 4.63 0.87 -5.56
CA THR A 14 4.55 1.42 -4.20
C THR A 14 3.55 0.65 -3.34
N ALA A 15 2.38 0.27 -3.88
CA ALA A 15 1.43 -0.58 -3.17
C ALA A 15 2.03 -1.95 -2.81
N ASN A 16 2.78 -2.57 -3.73
CA ASN A 16 3.48 -3.84 -3.46
C ASN A 16 4.51 -3.70 -2.32
N ASN A 17 5.30 -2.61 -2.32
CA ASN A 17 6.25 -2.33 -1.24
C ASN A 17 5.53 -2.12 0.10
N ILE A 18 4.38 -1.43 0.11
CA ILE A 18 3.57 -1.27 1.33
C ILE A 18 3.03 -2.62 1.80
N ALA A 19 2.63 -3.50 0.88
CA ALA A 19 2.15 -4.85 1.22
C ALA A 19 3.25 -5.69 1.91
N ASP A 20 4.50 -5.62 1.43
CA ASP A 20 5.65 -6.24 2.08
C ASP A 20 5.85 -5.71 3.51
N VAL A 21 5.81 -4.38 3.69
CA VAL A 21 5.93 -3.75 5.01
C VAL A 21 4.81 -4.23 5.95
N ILE A 22 3.58 -4.32 5.46
CA ILE A 22 2.45 -4.85 6.26
C ILE A 22 2.71 -6.31 6.67
N ASP A 23 3.22 -7.15 5.77
CA ASP A 23 3.52 -8.55 6.10
C ASP A 23 4.62 -8.67 7.16
N ARG A 24 5.70 -7.89 7.02
CA ARG A 24 6.79 -7.82 8.01
C ARG A 24 6.27 -7.37 9.37
N LEU A 25 5.40 -6.37 9.43
CA LEU A 25 4.78 -5.90 10.69
C LEU A 25 3.85 -6.96 11.31
N LYS A 26 3.08 -7.71 10.50
CA LYS A 26 2.25 -8.82 10.99
C LYS A 26 3.10 -9.95 11.56
N SER A 27 4.24 -10.25 10.92
CA SER A 27 5.20 -11.25 11.39
C SER A 27 5.85 -10.81 12.69
N GLU A 28 6.27 -9.54 12.80
CA GLU A 28 6.83 -8.97 14.04
C GLU A 28 5.82 -9.04 15.21
N LYS A 29 4.53 -8.80 14.94
CA LYS A 29 3.46 -8.84 15.95
C LYS A 29 3.36 -10.18 16.68
N ARG A 30 3.69 -11.30 16.03
CA ARG A 30 3.47 -12.67 16.59
C ARG A 30 4.23 -12.92 17.89
N GLY A 31 5.38 -12.28 18.10
CA GLY A 31 6.25 -12.49 19.28
C GLY A 31 6.24 -11.37 20.33
N LYS A 32 5.36 -10.36 20.21
CA LYS A 32 5.42 -9.14 21.04
C LYS A 32 4.40 -9.13 22.18
N SER A 33 4.66 -8.27 23.18
CA SER A 33 3.75 -7.99 24.30
C SER A 33 2.45 -7.33 23.82
N ASN A 34 1.39 -7.37 24.63
CA ASN A 34 0.07 -6.81 24.26
C ASN A 34 0.11 -5.31 23.96
N PHE A 35 0.97 -4.54 24.64
CA PHE A 35 1.15 -3.11 24.35
C PHE A 35 1.75 -2.90 22.96
N SER A 36 2.87 -3.57 22.67
CA SER A 36 3.52 -3.49 21.36
C SER A 36 2.65 -4.05 20.23
N LYS A 37 1.79 -5.05 20.50
CA LYS A 37 0.80 -5.54 19.54
C LYS A 37 -0.20 -4.45 19.12
N LYS A 38 -0.68 -3.64 20.07
CA LYS A 38 -1.58 -2.51 19.77
C LYS A 38 -0.89 -1.45 18.92
N GLU A 39 0.36 -1.11 19.22
CA GLU A 39 1.13 -0.15 18.41
C GLU A 39 1.35 -0.67 16.98
N LEU A 40 1.68 -1.96 16.83
CA LEU A 40 1.82 -2.59 15.52
C LEU A 40 0.49 -2.62 14.76
N ASP A 41 -0.63 -2.86 15.44
CA ASP A 41 -1.96 -2.81 14.82
C ASP A 41 -2.30 -1.42 14.27
N VAL A 42 -2.00 -0.35 15.01
CA VAL A 42 -2.19 1.03 14.55
C VAL A 42 -1.31 1.31 13.33
N LYS A 43 -0.04 0.89 13.34
CA LYS A 43 0.87 1.03 12.18
C LYS A 43 0.35 0.27 10.97
N ILE A 44 -0.07 -1.00 11.15
CA ILE A 44 -0.63 -1.82 10.06
C ILE A 44 -1.89 -1.17 9.48
N ALA A 45 -2.78 -0.64 10.33
CA ALA A 45 -3.99 0.06 9.86
C ALA A 45 -3.64 1.28 9.02
N LYS A 46 -2.65 2.08 9.43
CA LYS A 46 -2.16 3.23 8.67
C LYS A 46 -1.59 2.83 7.31
N TYR A 47 -0.74 1.80 7.26
CA TYR A 47 -0.20 1.30 5.99
C TYR A 47 -1.26 0.73 5.06
N LYS A 48 -2.33 0.11 5.59
CA LYS A 48 -3.46 -0.34 4.76
C LYS A 48 -4.18 0.81 4.06
N ILE A 49 -4.30 1.98 4.71
CA ILE A 49 -4.87 3.17 4.09
C ILE A 49 -4.00 3.60 2.89
N TYR A 50 -2.69 3.74 3.10
CA TYR A 50 -1.76 4.10 2.03
C TYR A 50 -1.73 3.09 0.88
N TYR A 51 -1.80 1.79 1.19
CA TYR A 51 -1.92 0.75 0.17
C TYR A 51 -3.15 0.96 -0.70
N ASN A 52 -4.32 1.17 -0.08
CA ASN A 52 -5.57 1.36 -0.80
C ASN A 52 -5.55 2.63 -1.64
N GLU A 53 -4.97 3.73 -1.14
CA GLU A 53 -4.78 4.96 -1.92
C GLU A 53 -3.91 4.74 -3.14
N CYS A 54 -2.79 4.01 -3.00
CA CYS A 54 -1.91 3.69 -4.13
C CYS A 54 -2.62 2.84 -5.18
N ILE A 55 -3.36 1.82 -4.78
CA ILE A 55 -4.15 0.99 -5.71
C ILE A 55 -5.24 1.82 -6.39
N HIS A 56 -5.93 2.68 -5.65
CA HIS A 56 -6.98 3.54 -6.21
C HIS A 56 -6.41 4.48 -7.28
N ILE A 57 -5.31 5.18 -6.99
CA ILE A 57 -4.65 6.08 -7.94
C ILE A 57 -4.11 5.30 -9.15
N SER A 58 -3.46 4.16 -8.92
CA SER A 58 -2.97 3.28 -10.00
C SER A 58 -4.08 2.92 -10.98
N ASN A 59 -5.26 2.53 -10.46
CA ASN A 59 -6.41 2.19 -11.28
C ASN A 59 -7.00 3.40 -12.02
N LEU A 60 -7.09 4.56 -11.37
CA LEU A 60 -7.55 5.80 -12.03
C LEU A 60 -6.65 6.18 -13.20
N LEU A 61 -5.33 6.11 -13.01
CA LEU A 61 -4.34 6.40 -14.05
C LEU A 61 -4.45 5.39 -15.21
N LEU A 62 -4.66 4.11 -14.88
CA LEU A 62 -4.85 3.07 -15.90
C LEU A 62 -6.14 3.30 -16.71
N GLY A 63 -7.23 3.70 -16.07
CA GLY A 63 -8.46 4.08 -16.75
C GLY A 63 -8.24 5.27 -17.69
N ARG A 64 -7.52 6.31 -17.24
CA ARG A 64 -7.13 7.44 -18.10
C ARG A 64 -6.29 7.04 -19.30
N TYR A 65 -5.36 6.09 -19.13
CA TYR A 65 -4.57 5.55 -20.22
C TYR A 65 -5.44 4.85 -21.28
N TYR A 66 -6.47 4.12 -20.86
CA TYR A 66 -7.42 3.45 -21.76
C TYR A 66 -8.53 4.35 -22.32
N GLY A 67 -8.63 5.60 -21.85
CA GLY A 67 -9.63 6.56 -22.32
C GLY A 67 -10.96 6.53 -21.57
N GLU A 68 -10.98 6.04 -20.32
CA GLU A 68 -12.13 6.04 -19.41
C GLU A 68 -12.32 7.37 -18.63
#